data_AF-A0A7Y5U7V7-F1
#
_entry.id   AF-A0A7Y5U7V7-F1
#
_cell.length_a   1.000
_cell.length_b   1.000
_cell.length_c   1.000
_cell.angle_alpha   90.00
_cell.angle_beta   90.00
_cell.angle_gamma   90.00
#
_symmetry.space_group_name_H-M   'P 1'
#
loop_
_entity.id
_entity.type
_entity.pdbx_description
1 polymer ?
#
loop_
_entity_poly.entity_id
_entity_poly.type
_entity_poly.pdbx_seq_one_letter_code
_entity_poly.pdbx_strand_id
1 'polypeptide(L)'
;MRLSLCYRYFTLKLGELRCVRTPGEVVAALADVVGTPRKGGTDIQAALLSSFALIRDAKREDPDLARASIVLITDGEAPVDGELVRRAREEASDVAISVSVIALGEENPVLRQLVARQRARGERAFYHHMDDRRLADLCRGEATRFTVHGRFEEVGTDAWKHAIDDVLVELDDLEASRRNRLRGNEYAEATASADGARALEEAAARDHHALERRYARWFPRLDARTVPVAAMELTTEEAGDRDAVRIVLSTVAEVVGELGGDALHRRSDAIELAERLLLDSRLSPARYRGFLESFGNHLADELEAVHAAVAGPDASFAHRLESAAKTT
;
A
#
# COMPACT_ATOMS: atom_id res chain seq x y z
N MET A 1 -5.10 -10.17 -1.84
CA MET A 1 -4.87 -9.97 -0.40
C MET A 1 -5.96 -9.03 0.09
N ARG A 2 -6.89 -9.42 0.97
CA ARG A 2 -7.96 -8.53 1.43
C ARG A 2 -7.41 -7.61 2.51
N LEU A 3 -7.23 -6.33 2.21
CA LEU A 3 -6.89 -5.32 3.20
C LEU A 3 -8.21 -4.80 3.81
N SER A 4 -8.23 -4.53 5.10
CA SER A 4 -9.37 -3.90 5.76
C SER A 4 -8.82 -3.04 6.88
N LEU A 5 -9.08 -1.73 6.80
CA LEU A 5 -8.67 -0.79 7.83
C LEU A 5 -9.83 -0.62 8.80
N CYS A 6 -9.68 -1.09 10.03
CA CYS A 6 -10.65 -0.83 11.09
C CYS A 6 -9.97 -0.10 12.24
N TYR A 7 -10.68 0.84 12.84
CA TYR A 7 -10.24 1.59 14.00
C TYR A 7 -11.32 1.59 15.07
N ARG A 8 -10.89 1.79 16.32
CA ARG A 8 -11.79 2.01 17.44
C ARG A 8 -11.08 2.85 18.48
N TYR A 9 -11.85 3.63 19.20
CA TYR A 9 -11.36 4.29 20.40
C TYR A 9 -11.51 3.35 21.59
N PHE A 10 -10.65 3.52 22.57
CA PHE A 10 -10.77 2.87 23.85
C PHE A 10 -10.49 3.89 24.95
N THR A 11 -11.32 3.85 25.98
CA THR A 11 -11.07 4.46 27.28
C THR A 11 -11.11 3.31 28.30
N LEU A 12 -11.68 3.52 29.48
CA LEU A 12 -12.12 2.43 30.36
C LEU A 12 -13.21 1.55 29.73
N LYS A 13 -13.80 1.99 28.61
CA LYS A 13 -14.73 1.21 27.80
C LYS A 13 -14.25 1.17 26.35
N LEU A 14 -14.48 0.06 25.68
CA LEU A 14 -14.24 -0.07 24.25
C LEU A 14 -15.35 0.66 23.48
N GLY A 15 -14.94 1.51 22.54
CA GLY A 15 -15.84 2.13 21.59
C GLY A 15 -16.28 1.17 20.49
N GLU A 16 -17.18 1.66 19.64
CA GLU A 16 -17.63 0.94 18.44
C GLU A 16 -16.47 0.71 17.47
N LEU A 17 -16.40 -0.50 16.91
CA LEU A 17 -15.45 -0.82 15.85
C LEU A 17 -15.94 -0.24 14.53
N ARG A 18 -15.16 0.67 13.94
CA ARG A 18 -15.45 1.27 12.64
C ARG A 18 -14.48 0.75 11.61
N CYS A 19 -15.00 0.12 10.57
CA CYS A 19 -14.20 -0.29 9.43
C CYS A 19 -14.36 0.73 8.31
N VAL A 20 -13.24 1.24 7.84
CA VAL A 20 -13.15 2.21 6.76
C VAL A 20 -12.93 1.46 5.46
N ARG A 21 -13.86 1.66 4.53
CA ARG A 21 -13.91 0.99 3.24
C ARG A 21 -13.71 1.96 2.08
N THR A 22 -14.04 3.24 2.27
CA THR A 22 -13.96 4.25 1.21
C THR A 22 -13.13 5.49 1.61
N PRO A 23 -12.62 6.27 0.65
CA PRO A 23 -11.91 7.54 0.94
C PRO A 23 -12.76 8.56 1.72
N GLY A 24 -14.05 8.66 1.41
CA GLY A 24 -14.97 9.55 2.12
C GLY A 24 -15.09 9.18 3.61
N GLU A 25 -15.09 7.88 3.92
CA GLU A 25 -15.09 7.38 5.29
C GLU A 25 -13.77 7.63 6.01
N VAL A 26 -12.62 7.62 5.32
CA VAL A 26 -11.33 8.04 5.92
C VAL A 26 -11.39 9.49 6.34
N VAL A 27 -11.80 10.39 5.44
CA VAL A 27 -11.86 11.83 5.72
C VAL A 27 -12.85 12.09 6.86
N ALA A 28 -14.01 11.44 6.86
CA ALA A 28 -14.98 11.53 7.94
C ALA A 28 -14.43 11.00 9.28
N ALA A 29 -13.70 9.88 9.24
CA ALA A 29 -13.05 9.32 10.42
C ALA A 29 -11.99 10.27 10.98
N LEU A 30 -11.12 10.83 10.14
CA LEU A 30 -10.11 11.82 10.52
C LEU A 30 -10.75 13.09 11.09
N ALA A 31 -11.83 13.58 10.48
CA ALA A 31 -12.56 14.73 10.99
C ALA A 31 -13.16 14.46 12.38
N ASP A 32 -13.68 13.27 12.65
CA ASP A 32 -14.17 12.87 13.98
C ASP A 32 -13.01 12.74 14.99
N VAL A 33 -11.87 12.17 14.60
CA VAL A 33 -10.66 12.08 15.45
C VAL A 33 -10.22 13.46 15.90
N VAL A 34 -10.13 14.41 14.97
CA VAL A 34 -9.62 15.77 15.24
C VAL A 34 -10.68 16.63 15.93
N GLY A 35 -11.96 16.45 15.59
CA GLY A 35 -13.06 17.29 16.06
C GLY A 35 -13.64 16.91 17.42
N THR A 36 -13.48 15.66 17.86
CA THR A 36 -14.17 15.15 19.06
C THR A 36 -13.18 14.84 20.19
N PRO A 37 -13.03 15.71 21.21
CA PRO A 37 -12.20 15.41 22.36
C PRO A 37 -12.79 14.25 23.17
N ARG A 38 -12.00 13.20 23.37
CA ARG A 38 -12.36 12.05 24.21
C ARG A 38 -11.75 12.23 25.59
N LYS A 39 -12.54 11.98 26.64
CA LYS A 39 -12.12 12.11 28.04
C LYS A 39 -12.34 10.80 28.79
N GLY A 40 -11.53 10.55 29.80
CA GLY A 40 -11.55 9.34 30.64
C GLY A 40 -10.20 8.63 30.62
N GLY A 41 -9.98 7.72 31.57
CA GLY A 41 -8.78 6.87 31.60
C GLY A 41 -8.77 5.84 30.48
N THR A 42 -7.64 5.16 30.30
CA THR A 42 -7.42 4.15 29.26
C THR A 42 -7.35 2.74 29.86
N ASP A 43 -7.93 1.76 29.15
CA ASP A 43 -7.72 0.33 29.43
C ASP A 43 -7.02 -0.32 28.23
N ILE A 44 -5.69 -0.22 28.22
CA ILE A 44 -4.83 -0.75 27.15
C ILE A 44 -4.96 -2.28 27.06
N GLN A 45 -5.06 -2.95 28.21
CA GLN A 45 -5.13 -4.40 28.26
C GLN A 45 -6.43 -4.90 27.60
N ALA A 46 -7.58 -4.36 27.99
CA ALA A 46 -8.86 -4.72 27.38
C ALA A 46 -8.88 -4.43 25.87
N ALA A 47 -8.26 -3.31 25.45
CA ALA A 47 -8.12 -2.98 24.04
C ALA A 47 -7.30 -4.02 23.27
N LEU A 48 -6.17 -4.50 23.80
CA LEU A 48 -5.37 -5.53 23.14
C LEU A 48 -6.10 -6.88 23.11
N LEU A 49 -6.62 -7.34 24.25
CA LEU A 49 -7.30 -8.62 24.36
C LEU A 49 -8.51 -8.71 23.41
N SER A 50 -9.32 -7.66 23.37
CA SER A 50 -10.46 -7.61 22.46
C SER A 50 -10.03 -7.51 20.99
N SER A 51 -8.91 -6.86 20.66
CA SER A 51 -8.41 -6.81 19.28
C SER A 51 -7.94 -8.18 18.81
N PHE A 52 -7.29 -8.98 19.66
CA PHE A 52 -6.96 -10.37 19.34
C PHE A 52 -8.22 -11.22 19.14
N ALA A 53 -9.23 -11.06 19.99
CA ALA A 53 -10.51 -11.75 19.83
C ALA A 53 -11.17 -11.42 18.47
N LEU A 54 -11.20 -10.14 18.08
CA LEU A 54 -11.72 -9.71 16.79
C LEU A 54 -10.98 -10.34 15.61
N ILE A 55 -9.65 -10.45 15.68
CA ILE A 55 -8.85 -11.10 14.62
C ILE A 55 -9.18 -12.60 14.55
N ARG A 56 -9.39 -13.27 15.68
CA ARG A 56 -9.81 -14.69 15.69
C ARG A 56 -11.19 -14.87 15.06
N ASP A 57 -12.15 -14.01 15.40
CA ASP A 57 -13.49 -14.09 14.82
C ASP A 57 -13.44 -13.80 13.32
N ALA A 58 -12.65 -12.80 12.90
CA ALA A 58 -12.39 -12.53 11.47
C ALA A 58 -11.73 -13.71 10.75
N LYS A 59 -10.82 -14.46 11.40
CA LYS A 59 -10.22 -15.68 10.83
C LYS A 59 -11.23 -16.82 10.68
N ARG A 60 -12.21 -16.93 11.58
CA ARG A 60 -13.29 -17.93 11.46
C ARG A 60 -14.22 -17.60 10.30
N GLU A 61 -14.50 -16.33 10.08
CA GLU A 61 -15.31 -15.85 8.96
C GLU A 61 -14.54 -15.87 7.62
N ASP A 62 -13.24 -15.59 7.65
CA ASP A 62 -12.35 -15.62 6.50
C ASP A 62 -11.13 -16.54 6.76
N PRO A 63 -11.23 -17.83 6.37
CA PRO A 63 -10.14 -18.79 6.52
C PRO A 63 -8.84 -18.39 5.80
N ASP A 64 -8.88 -17.49 4.82
CA ASP A 64 -7.70 -17.03 4.08
C ASP A 64 -6.96 -15.89 4.80
N LEU A 65 -7.48 -15.39 5.94
CA LEU A 65 -6.81 -14.33 6.70
C LEU A 65 -5.46 -14.84 7.24
N ALA A 66 -4.38 -14.46 6.57
CA ALA A 66 -3.03 -14.94 6.90
C ALA A 66 -2.29 -14.03 7.88
N ARG A 67 -2.63 -12.73 7.89
CA ARG A 67 -1.88 -11.70 8.63
C ARG A 67 -2.79 -10.60 9.13
N ALA A 68 -2.50 -10.08 10.32
CA ALA A 68 -3.14 -8.89 10.88
C ALA A 68 -2.11 -7.97 11.53
N SER A 69 -2.35 -6.67 11.45
CA SER A 69 -1.51 -5.64 12.07
C SER A 69 -2.37 -4.80 13.02
N ILE A 70 -1.91 -4.64 14.26
CA ILE A 70 -2.52 -3.75 15.24
C ILE A 70 -1.59 -2.56 15.44
N VAL A 71 -2.12 -1.35 15.29
CA VAL A 71 -1.43 -0.12 15.69
C VAL A 71 -2.14 0.43 16.91
N LEU A 72 -1.45 0.42 18.05
CA LEU A 72 -1.95 0.94 19.31
C LEU A 72 -1.39 2.34 19.52
N ILE A 73 -2.29 3.32 19.66
CA ILE A 73 -1.93 4.69 20.06
C ILE A 73 -2.48 4.89 21.48
N THR A 74 -1.62 5.27 22.43
CA THR A 74 -1.96 5.32 23.86
C THR A 74 -1.16 6.39 24.57
N ASP A 75 -1.70 6.86 25.70
CA ASP A 75 -1.01 7.67 26.70
C ASP A 75 0.09 6.92 27.51
N GLY A 76 0.10 5.59 27.43
CA GLY A 76 1.11 4.73 28.07
C GLY A 76 0.93 4.49 29.57
N GLU A 77 0.09 5.28 30.24
CA GLU A 77 -0.12 5.30 31.70
C GLU A 77 -0.76 4.00 32.23
N ALA A 78 -1.68 3.39 31.48
CA ALA A 78 -2.43 2.24 31.99
C ALA A 78 -1.55 0.97 32.14
N PRO A 79 -1.67 0.24 33.27
CA PRO A 79 -0.91 -0.99 33.47
C PRO A 79 -1.36 -2.09 32.50
N VAL A 80 -0.40 -2.90 32.06
CA VAL A 80 -0.64 -4.02 31.14
C VAL A 80 0.01 -5.28 31.70
N ASP A 81 -0.75 -6.36 31.81
CA ASP A 81 -0.18 -7.68 32.09
C ASP A 81 0.39 -8.30 30.80
N GLY A 82 1.72 -8.34 30.72
CA GLY A 82 2.43 -8.84 29.56
C GLY A 82 2.25 -10.35 29.30
N GLU A 83 1.91 -11.14 30.32
CA GLU A 83 1.69 -12.57 30.20
C GLU A 83 0.28 -12.86 29.68
N LEU A 84 -0.73 -12.13 30.16
CA LEU A 84 -2.09 -12.22 29.61
C LEU A 84 -2.14 -11.81 28.13
N VAL A 85 -1.49 -10.70 27.76
CA VAL A 85 -1.40 -10.25 26.37
C VAL A 85 -0.68 -11.28 25.49
N ARG A 86 0.40 -11.89 26.00
CA ARG A 86 1.14 -12.93 25.28
C ARG A 86 0.27 -14.17 25.03
N ARG A 87 -0.41 -14.68 26.06
CA ARG A 87 -1.31 -15.84 25.93
C ARG A 87 -2.43 -15.58 24.95
N ALA A 88 -3.11 -14.45 25.06
CA ALA A 88 -4.21 -14.11 24.15
C ALA A 88 -3.76 -13.98 22.69
N ARG A 89 -2.53 -13.50 22.46
CA ARG A 89 -1.92 -13.49 21.11
C ARG A 89 -1.61 -14.90 20.59
N GLU A 90 -1.07 -15.76 21.44
CA GLU A 90 -0.74 -17.15 21.07
C GLU A 90 -1.99 -17.99 20.79
N GLU A 91 -3.11 -17.71 21.46
CA GLU A 91 -4.41 -18.29 21.14
C GLU A 91 -4.94 -17.92 19.74
N ALA A 92 -4.33 -16.93 19.09
CA ALA A 92 -4.61 -16.54 17.72
C ALA A 92 -3.51 -17.02 16.74
N SER A 93 -2.83 -18.14 17.06
CA SER A 93 -1.67 -18.70 16.34
C SER A 93 -1.84 -18.89 14.83
N ASP A 94 -3.09 -19.02 14.38
CA ASP A 94 -3.43 -19.29 12.98
C ASP A 94 -3.35 -18.03 12.09
N VAL A 95 -3.07 -16.87 12.69
CA VAL A 95 -2.87 -15.59 12.01
C VAL A 95 -1.54 -14.98 12.47
N ALA A 96 -0.72 -14.51 11.53
CA ALA A 96 0.47 -13.74 11.88
C ALA A 96 0.07 -12.34 12.37
N ILE A 97 0.05 -12.13 13.69
CA ILE A 97 -0.33 -10.84 14.31
C ILE A 97 0.91 -10.05 14.72
N SER A 98 1.06 -8.85 14.15
CA SER A 98 2.07 -7.85 14.57
C SER A 98 1.41 -6.67 15.29
N VAL A 99 1.91 -6.32 16.47
CA VAL A 99 1.46 -5.19 17.29
C VAL A 99 2.54 -4.10 17.30
N SER A 100 2.21 -2.92 16.78
CA SER A 100 3.02 -1.71 16.83
C SER A 100 2.41 -0.70 17.80
N VAL A 101 3.24 0.07 18.50
CA VAL A 101 2.83 0.95 19.59
C VAL A 101 3.38 2.36 19.37
N ILE A 102 2.50 3.34 19.55
CA ILE A 102 2.82 4.77 19.65
C ILE A 102 2.35 5.22 21.04
N ALA A 103 3.30 5.42 21.95
CA ALA A 103 3.08 5.91 23.31
C ALA A 103 3.29 7.43 23.34
N LEU A 104 2.29 8.16 23.82
CA LEU A 104 2.24 9.61 23.89
C LEU A 104 2.23 10.00 25.37
N GLY A 105 3.18 10.80 25.85
CA GLY A 105 3.34 11.10 27.28
C GLY A 105 4.21 10.06 27.96
N GLU A 106 3.62 9.03 28.57
CA GLU A 106 4.36 8.05 29.37
C GLU A 106 4.82 6.83 28.56
N GLU A 107 5.96 6.24 28.95
CA GLU A 107 6.41 4.96 28.40
C GLU A 107 5.77 3.79 29.15
N ASN A 108 5.37 2.77 28.40
CA ASN A 108 4.92 1.51 29.00
C ASN A 108 5.98 0.41 28.80
N PRO A 109 6.69 -0.03 29.86
CA PRO A 109 7.79 -0.98 29.72
C PRO A 109 7.33 -2.35 29.21
N VAL A 110 6.08 -2.75 29.51
CA VAL A 110 5.51 -4.02 29.06
C VAL A 110 5.24 -3.99 27.55
N LEU A 111 4.66 -2.90 27.05
CA LEU A 111 4.45 -2.71 25.60
C LEU A 111 5.76 -2.62 24.85
N ARG A 112 6.77 -1.93 25.41
CA ARG A 112 8.12 -1.87 24.83
C ARG A 112 8.74 -3.26 24.70
N GLN A 113 8.65 -4.07 25.76
CA GLN A 113 9.14 -5.46 25.73
C GLN A 113 8.33 -6.37 24.79
N LEU A 114 7.03 -6.15 24.65
CA LEU A 114 6.19 -6.85 23.68
C LEU A 114 6.69 -6.61 22.26
N VAL A 115 6.89 -5.35 21.87
CA VAL A 115 7.41 -4.98 20.55
C VAL A 115 8.83 -5.53 20.35
N ALA A 116 9.71 -5.39 21.34
CA ALA A 116 11.08 -5.90 21.24
C ALA A 116 11.13 -7.41 20.97
N ARG A 117 10.27 -8.19 21.65
CA ARG A 117 10.14 -9.64 21.41
C ARG A 117 9.63 -9.97 20.02
N GLN A 118 8.65 -9.22 19.50
CA GLN A 118 8.16 -9.39 18.12
C GLN A 118 9.27 -9.11 17.10
N ARG A 119 10.04 -8.02 17.28
CA ARG A 119 11.17 -7.69 16.41
C ARG A 119 12.28 -8.75 16.46
N ALA A 120 12.58 -9.30 17.64
CA ALA A 120 13.55 -10.39 17.77
C ALA A 120 13.15 -11.66 17.02
N ARG A 121 11.85 -11.86 16.76
CA ARG A 121 11.30 -12.95 15.93
C ARG A 121 11.23 -12.61 14.44
N GLY A 122 11.74 -11.44 14.03
CA GLY A 122 11.70 -10.97 12.64
C GLY A 122 10.37 -10.33 12.22
N GLU A 123 9.46 -10.08 13.16
CA GLU A 123 8.17 -9.48 12.85
C GLU A 123 8.29 -7.96 12.63
N ARG A 124 7.45 -7.44 11.72
CA ARG A 124 7.38 -6.00 11.45
C ARG A 124 6.54 -5.29 12.53
N ALA A 125 7.18 -4.96 13.64
CA ALA A 125 6.61 -4.19 14.74
C ALA A 125 7.52 -3.01 15.12
N PHE A 126 6.94 -1.90 15.60
CA PHE A 126 7.69 -0.75 16.10
C PHE A 126 7.11 -0.21 17.41
N TYR A 127 7.97 0.44 18.19
CA TYR A 127 7.61 1.15 19.41
C TYR A 127 8.14 2.56 19.26
N HIS A 128 7.24 3.53 19.33
CA HIS A 128 7.58 4.94 19.29
C HIS A 128 7.06 5.61 20.56
N HIS A 129 7.91 6.36 21.23
CA HIS A 129 7.54 7.16 22.40
C HIS A 129 7.75 8.62 22.09
N MET A 130 6.77 9.44 22.48
CA MET A 130 6.83 10.89 22.44
C MET A 130 6.48 11.42 23.81
N ASP A 131 7.41 12.09 24.47
CA ASP A 131 7.16 12.70 25.78
C ASP A 131 6.25 13.93 25.71
N ASP A 132 5.73 14.35 26.87
CA ASP A 132 4.83 15.51 27.01
C ASP A 132 5.44 16.82 26.51
N ARG A 133 6.75 16.97 26.64
CA ARG A 133 7.45 18.18 26.17
C ARG A 133 7.40 18.26 24.66
N ARG A 134 7.71 17.16 23.97
CA ARG A 134 7.67 17.06 22.52
C ARG A 134 6.24 17.14 21.97
N LEU A 135 5.26 16.61 22.70
CA LEU A 135 3.84 16.82 22.40
C LEU A 135 3.45 18.29 22.48
N ALA A 136 3.87 18.99 23.55
CA ALA A 136 3.62 20.42 23.70
C ALA A 136 4.29 21.24 22.59
N ASP A 137 5.53 20.91 22.21
CA ASP A 137 6.23 21.55 21.10
C ASP A 137 5.52 21.31 19.76
N LEU A 138 4.97 20.11 19.54
CA LEU A 138 4.16 19.78 18.36
C LEU A 138 2.86 20.58 18.32
N CYS A 139 2.12 20.65 19.44
CA CYS A 139 0.89 21.43 19.53
C CYS A 139 1.11 22.93 19.32
N ARG A 140 2.29 23.44 19.68
CA ARG A 140 2.70 24.84 19.44
C ARG A 140 3.23 25.11 18.02
N GLY A 141 3.38 24.07 17.20
CA GLY A 141 3.95 24.18 15.85
C GLY A 141 5.47 24.40 15.83
N GLU A 142 6.16 24.18 16.95
CA GLU A 142 7.61 24.36 17.10
C GLU A 142 8.39 23.11 16.63
N ALA A 143 7.73 21.95 16.61
CA ALA A 143 8.28 20.70 16.07
C ALA A 143 7.82 20.46 14.63
N THR A 144 8.75 20.54 13.66
CA THR A 144 8.50 20.37 12.22
C THR A 144 8.67 18.93 11.72
N ARG A 145 9.15 17.99 12.55
CA ARG A 145 9.46 16.61 12.13
C ARG A 145 8.93 15.55 13.09
N PHE A 146 8.05 14.71 12.56
CA PHE A 146 7.58 13.47 13.18
C PHE A 146 8.38 12.31 12.59
N THR A 147 9.22 11.66 13.40
CA THR A 147 10.03 10.52 12.94
C THR A 147 9.52 9.26 13.64
N VAL A 148 8.53 8.59 13.06
CA VAL A 148 8.22 7.22 13.45
C VAL A 148 9.36 6.36 12.95
N HIS A 149 10.02 5.59 13.82
CA HIS A 149 11.07 4.65 13.42
C HIS A 149 10.49 3.45 12.66
N GLY A 150 10.07 3.70 11.42
CA GLY A 150 10.14 2.80 10.28
C GLY A 150 11.01 3.48 9.22
N ARG A 151 11.46 2.75 8.19
CA ARG A 151 11.94 3.41 6.96
C ARG A 151 10.74 4.13 6.34
N PHE A 152 10.50 5.35 6.79
CA PHE A 152 9.65 6.31 6.13
C PHE A 152 10.61 7.39 5.67
N GLU A 153 10.89 7.42 4.38
CA GLU A 153 11.45 8.62 3.78
C GLU A 153 10.51 9.79 4.08
N GLU A 154 11.04 11.01 4.18
CA GLU A 154 10.20 12.21 4.34
C GLU A 154 9.33 12.36 3.09
N VAL A 155 8.15 11.72 3.11
CA VAL A 155 7.15 11.82 2.07
C VAL A 155 6.44 13.16 2.28
N GLY A 156 6.62 14.11 1.36
CA GLY A 156 5.92 15.39 1.39
C GLY A 156 4.40 15.23 1.44
N THR A 157 3.68 16.22 1.96
CA THR A 157 2.23 16.17 2.22
C THR A 157 1.41 15.70 1.01
N ASP A 158 1.82 16.06 -0.21
CA ASP A 158 1.15 15.61 -1.43
C ASP A 158 1.45 14.16 -1.75
N ALA A 159 2.68 13.71 -1.57
CA ALA A 159 3.04 12.30 -1.71
C ALA A 159 2.39 11.42 -0.63
N TRP A 160 2.08 11.96 0.55
CA TRP A 160 1.31 11.28 1.59
C TRP A 160 -0.16 11.13 1.20
N LYS A 161 -0.76 12.18 0.62
CA LYS A 161 -2.12 12.08 0.04
C LYS A 161 -2.16 11.04 -1.06
N HIS A 162 -1.16 11.03 -1.94
CA HIS A 162 -1.08 10.05 -3.03
C HIS A 162 -0.90 8.61 -2.49
N ALA A 163 -0.08 8.42 -1.46
CA ALA A 163 0.08 7.11 -0.83
C ALA A 163 -1.19 6.62 -0.11
N ILE A 164 -1.95 7.51 0.53
CA ILE A 164 -3.27 7.19 1.10
C ILE A 164 -4.25 6.83 -0.03
N ASP A 165 -4.35 7.67 -1.06
CA ASP A 165 -5.23 7.44 -2.21
C ASP A 165 -4.88 6.11 -2.91
N ASP A 166 -3.60 5.76 -3.01
CA ASP A 166 -3.12 4.49 -3.57
C ASP A 166 -3.57 3.27 -2.76
N VAL A 167 -3.45 3.33 -1.43
CA VAL A 167 -3.92 2.25 -0.53
C VAL A 167 -5.44 2.12 -0.57
N LEU A 168 -6.15 3.23 -0.76
CA LEU A 168 -7.61 3.24 -0.83
C LEU A 168 -8.13 2.69 -2.16
N VAL A 169 -7.45 3.00 -3.27
CA VAL A 169 -7.77 2.39 -4.58
C VAL A 169 -7.55 0.87 -4.52
N GLU A 170 -6.46 0.41 -3.88
CA GLU A 170 -6.22 -1.02 -3.69
C GLU A 170 -7.34 -1.69 -2.86
N LEU A 171 -7.82 -1.02 -1.81
CA LEU A 171 -8.95 -1.47 -1.00
C LEU A 171 -10.25 -1.57 -1.81
N ASP A 172 -10.57 -0.56 -2.62
CA ASP A 172 -11.76 -0.53 -3.47
C ASP A 172 -11.74 -1.64 -4.54
N ASP A 173 -10.58 -1.87 -5.19
CA ASP A 173 -10.39 -2.95 -6.17
C ASP A 173 -10.60 -4.35 -5.55
N LEU A 174 -10.14 -4.52 -4.31
CA LEU A 174 -10.31 -5.75 -3.55
C LEU A 174 -11.76 -5.95 -3.09
N GLU A 175 -12.47 -4.88 -2.76
CA GLU A 175 -13.91 -4.92 -2.45
C GLU A 175 -14.77 -5.16 -3.69
N ALA A 176 -14.41 -4.59 -4.84
CA ALA A 176 -15.06 -4.85 -6.12
C ALA A 176 -14.85 -6.31 -6.54
N SER A 177 -13.62 -6.84 -6.39
CA SER A 177 -13.30 -8.25 -6.57
C SER A 177 -14.11 -9.15 -5.63
N ARG A 178 -14.33 -8.72 -4.37
CA ARG A 178 -15.19 -9.42 -3.40
C ARG A 178 -16.66 -9.40 -3.83
N ARG A 179 -17.19 -8.24 -4.23
CA ARG A 179 -18.55 -8.09 -4.75
C ARG A 179 -18.76 -8.96 -5.98
N ASN A 180 -17.79 -9.01 -6.90
CA ASN A 180 -17.87 -9.87 -8.08
C ASN A 180 -17.77 -11.36 -7.77
N ARG A 181 -16.99 -11.78 -6.76
CA ARG A 181 -16.99 -13.18 -6.29
C ARG A 181 -18.28 -13.59 -5.57
N LEU A 182 -18.88 -12.68 -4.80
CA LEU A 182 -20.16 -12.92 -4.14
C LEU A 182 -21.32 -12.89 -5.15
N ARG A 183 -21.29 -11.96 -6.12
CA ARG A 183 -22.26 -11.87 -7.23
C ARG A 183 -22.10 -12.96 -8.27
N GLY A 184 -20.91 -13.54 -8.42
CA GLY A 184 -20.66 -14.70 -9.28
C GLY A 184 -21.41 -15.97 -8.87
N ASN A 185 -22.05 -15.97 -7.70
CA ASN A 185 -22.93 -17.04 -7.23
C ASN A 185 -24.43 -16.69 -7.35
N GLU A 186 -24.81 -15.46 -7.74
CA GLU A 186 -26.22 -15.01 -7.73
C GLU A 186 -26.75 -14.43 -9.04
N TYR A 187 -25.94 -14.20 -10.08
CA TYR A 187 -26.46 -13.68 -11.36
C TYR A 187 -26.70 -14.77 -12.41
N ALA A 188 -27.72 -15.58 -12.15
CA ALA A 188 -28.72 -15.84 -13.18
C ALA A 188 -29.89 -14.88 -12.90
N GLU A 189 -30.25 -14.07 -13.90
CA GLU A 189 -31.36 -13.08 -13.90
C GLU A 189 -31.09 -11.73 -13.22
N ALA A 190 -30.73 -10.73 -14.02
CA ALA A 190 -31.63 -9.62 -14.37
C ALA A 190 -30.83 -8.42 -14.89
N THR A 191 -31.00 -8.11 -16.17
CA THR A 191 -30.50 -6.88 -16.81
C THR A 191 -31.60 -5.81 -16.89
N ALA A 192 -31.14 -4.55 -16.93
CA ALA A 192 -31.73 -3.36 -17.55
C ALA A 192 -32.57 -2.40 -16.67
N SER A 193 -31.90 -1.37 -16.14
CA SER A 193 -32.46 -0.04 -15.87
C SER A 193 -31.46 1.04 -16.34
N ALA A 194 -31.93 2.21 -16.76
CA ALA A 194 -31.10 3.32 -17.28
C ALA A 194 -30.11 3.86 -16.23
N ASP A 195 -30.45 3.79 -14.94
CA ASP A 195 -29.53 4.08 -13.84
C ASP A 195 -28.42 3.02 -13.70
N GLY A 196 -28.73 1.77 -14.07
CA GLY A 196 -27.74 0.70 -14.17
C GLY A 196 -26.75 0.93 -15.30
N ALA A 197 -27.21 1.44 -16.45
CA ALA A 197 -26.32 1.79 -17.57
C ALA A 197 -25.38 2.95 -17.18
N ARG A 198 -25.91 3.98 -16.52
CA ARG A 198 -25.10 5.11 -16.03
C ARG A 198 -24.12 4.70 -14.92
N ALA A 199 -24.53 3.81 -14.03
CA ALA A 199 -23.66 3.24 -13.00
C ALA A 199 -22.60 2.30 -13.60
N LEU A 200 -22.91 1.57 -14.69
CA LEU A 200 -21.95 0.75 -15.43
C LEU A 200 -20.96 1.62 -16.23
N GLU A 201 -21.41 2.70 -16.86
CA GLU A 201 -20.55 3.68 -17.52
C GLU A 201 -19.63 4.39 -16.52
N GLU A 202 -20.16 4.78 -15.36
CA GLU A 202 -19.36 5.40 -14.30
C GLU A 202 -18.38 4.40 -13.67
N ALA A 203 -18.78 3.15 -13.48
CA ALA A 203 -17.88 2.09 -13.03
C ALA A 203 -16.77 1.79 -14.07
N ALA A 204 -17.12 1.68 -15.36
CA ALA A 204 -16.15 1.46 -16.43
C ALA A 204 -15.18 2.63 -16.58
N ALA A 205 -15.65 3.87 -16.42
CA ALA A 205 -14.81 5.06 -16.42
C ALA A 205 -13.87 5.12 -15.20
N ARG A 206 -14.33 4.66 -14.03
CA ARG A 206 -13.50 4.55 -12.83
C ARG A 206 -12.45 3.47 -12.97
N ASP A 207 -12.82 2.30 -13.49
CA ASP A 207 -11.91 1.19 -13.77
C ASP A 207 -10.84 1.62 -14.79
N HIS A 208 -11.22 2.38 -15.81
CA HIS A 208 -10.31 2.98 -16.78
C HIS A 208 -9.26 3.87 -16.09
N HIS A 209 -9.71 4.84 -15.28
CA HIS A 209 -8.80 5.74 -14.57
C HIS A 209 -7.93 5.01 -13.54
N ALA A 210 -8.46 3.99 -12.86
CA ALA A 210 -7.68 3.16 -11.94
C ALA A 210 -6.57 2.40 -12.68
N LEU A 211 -6.89 1.82 -13.84
CA LEU A 211 -5.91 1.13 -14.68
C LEU A 211 -4.85 2.09 -15.24
N GLU A 212 -5.25 3.27 -15.71
CA GLU A 212 -4.30 4.29 -16.18
C GLU A 212 -3.32 4.73 -15.09
N ARG A 213 -3.80 4.93 -13.86
CA ARG A 213 -2.92 5.26 -12.72
C ARG A 213 -1.98 4.12 -12.38
N ARG A 214 -2.48 2.88 -12.33
CA ARG A 214 -1.64 1.69 -12.09
C ARG A 214 -0.57 1.56 -13.18
N TYR A 215 -0.95 1.76 -14.44
CA TYR A 215 -0.04 1.73 -15.56
C TYR A 215 1.05 2.80 -15.44
N ALA A 216 0.70 4.05 -15.14
CA ALA A 216 1.66 5.14 -14.95
C ALA A 216 2.62 4.90 -13.78
N ARG A 217 2.19 4.18 -12.74
CA ARG A 217 3.05 3.78 -11.61
C ARG A 217 4.06 2.69 -12.01
N TRP A 218 3.63 1.77 -12.87
CA TRP A 218 4.47 0.68 -13.35
C TRP A 218 5.44 1.15 -14.44
N PHE A 219 5.02 2.08 -15.29
CA PHE A 219 5.77 2.63 -16.41
C PHE A 219 5.67 4.16 -16.37
N PRO A 220 6.49 4.83 -15.53
CA PRO A 220 6.47 6.28 -15.44
C PRO A 220 7.02 6.90 -16.73
N ARG A 221 6.40 7.99 -17.18
CA ARG A 221 6.99 8.84 -18.22
C ARG A 221 8.09 9.68 -17.60
N LEU A 222 9.29 9.59 -18.18
CA LEU A 222 10.43 10.37 -17.73
C LEU A 222 10.45 11.70 -18.47
N ASP A 223 10.36 12.81 -17.73
CA ASP A 223 10.49 14.13 -18.32
C ASP A 223 11.95 14.39 -18.70
N ALA A 224 12.21 14.66 -19.98
CA ALA A 224 13.52 15.02 -20.54
C ALA A 224 14.20 16.25 -19.88
N ARG A 225 13.54 16.90 -18.91
CA ARG A 225 14.04 18.06 -18.14
C ARG A 225 14.57 17.73 -16.75
N THR A 226 14.49 16.48 -16.30
CA THR A 226 15.08 16.09 -15.01
C THR A 226 16.57 15.80 -15.17
N VAL A 227 17.35 16.88 -15.01
CA VAL A 227 18.79 16.97 -14.65
C VAL A 227 19.75 16.07 -15.45
N PRO A 228 20.81 16.62 -16.09
CA PRO A 228 21.84 15.78 -16.69
C PRO A 228 22.44 14.90 -15.59
N VAL A 229 22.29 13.58 -15.75
CA VAL A 229 22.97 12.60 -14.90
C VAL A 229 24.46 12.88 -15.08
N ALA A 230 25.07 13.54 -14.10
CA ALA A 230 26.48 13.33 -13.84
C ALA A 230 26.62 11.82 -13.74
N ALA A 231 27.36 11.21 -14.68
CA ALA A 231 27.49 9.77 -14.82
C ALA A 231 27.79 9.12 -13.47
N MET A 232 26.75 8.75 -12.74
CA MET A 232 26.88 7.95 -11.53
C MET A 232 27.22 6.57 -12.05
N GLU A 233 28.46 6.16 -11.83
CA GLU A 233 28.87 4.79 -12.12
C GLU A 233 28.01 3.87 -11.26
N LEU A 234 27.21 3.04 -11.93
CA LEU A 234 26.43 2.00 -11.28
C LEU A 234 27.40 1.03 -10.59
N THR A 235 27.09 0.67 -9.36
CA THR A 235 27.74 -0.47 -8.71
C THR A 235 27.46 -1.75 -9.49
N THR A 236 28.25 -2.81 -9.25
CA THR A 236 28.04 -4.11 -9.90
C THR A 236 26.64 -4.69 -9.64
N GLU A 237 26.07 -4.41 -8.46
CA GLU A 237 24.71 -4.83 -8.11
C GLU A 237 23.66 -4.02 -8.88
N GLU A 238 23.79 -2.70 -8.94
CA GLU A 238 22.87 -1.83 -9.70
C GLU A 238 22.96 -2.07 -11.22
N ALA A 239 24.14 -2.43 -11.74
CA ALA A 239 24.30 -2.84 -13.13
C ALA A 239 23.54 -4.14 -13.43
N GLY A 240 23.58 -5.10 -12.49
CA GLY A 240 22.79 -6.34 -12.59
C GLY A 240 21.28 -6.08 -12.54
N ASP A 241 20.85 -5.18 -11.65
CA ASP A 241 19.44 -4.76 -11.57
C ASP A 241 18.99 -4.06 -12.85
N ARG A 242 19.81 -3.14 -13.38
CA ARG A 242 19.54 -2.46 -14.65
C ARG A 242 19.31 -3.46 -15.77
N ASP A 243 20.23 -4.42 -15.93
CA ASP A 243 20.16 -5.39 -17.04
C ASP A 243 18.92 -6.29 -16.90
N ALA A 244 18.58 -6.70 -15.68
CA ALA A 244 17.36 -7.45 -15.40
C ALA A 244 16.10 -6.62 -15.73
N VAL A 245 16.02 -5.37 -15.28
CA VAL A 245 14.89 -4.48 -15.61
C VAL A 245 14.80 -4.22 -17.11
N ARG A 246 15.93 -4.02 -17.78
CA ARG A 246 15.99 -3.82 -19.23
C ARG A 246 15.38 -5.00 -19.99
N ILE A 247 15.74 -6.21 -19.60
CA ILE A 247 15.20 -7.45 -20.20
C ILE A 247 13.70 -7.52 -19.97
N VAL A 248 13.23 -7.23 -18.75
CA VAL A 248 11.80 -7.23 -18.41
C VAL A 248 11.03 -6.24 -19.28
N LEU A 249 11.44 -4.97 -19.32
CA LEU A 249 10.76 -3.92 -20.09
C LEU A 249 10.77 -4.22 -21.59
N SER A 250 11.90 -4.71 -22.12
CA SER A 250 12.01 -5.11 -23.53
C SER A 250 11.03 -6.25 -23.86
N THR A 251 10.95 -7.27 -23.00
CA THR A 251 10.05 -8.41 -23.18
C THR A 251 8.58 -7.96 -23.11
N VAL A 252 8.24 -7.07 -22.17
CA VAL A 252 6.89 -6.50 -22.08
C VAL A 252 6.55 -5.73 -23.34
N ALA A 253 7.43 -4.87 -23.83
CA ALA A 253 7.21 -4.08 -25.04
C ALA A 253 7.01 -4.97 -26.28
N GLU A 254 7.80 -6.04 -26.41
CA GLU A 254 7.69 -7.01 -27.50
C GLU A 254 6.35 -7.76 -27.44
N VAL A 255 6.04 -8.39 -26.32
CA VAL A 255 4.83 -9.21 -26.16
C VAL A 255 3.57 -8.35 -26.30
N VAL A 256 3.49 -7.21 -25.63
CA VAL A 256 2.32 -6.32 -25.69
C VAL A 256 2.17 -5.67 -27.07
N GLY A 257 3.28 -5.42 -27.77
CA GLY A 257 3.28 -4.86 -29.12
C GLY A 257 2.78 -5.85 -30.18
N GLU A 258 2.96 -7.16 -29.96
CA GLU A 258 2.48 -8.22 -30.84
C GLU A 258 1.07 -8.72 -30.49
N LEU A 259 0.67 -8.61 -29.22
CA LEU A 259 -0.68 -8.94 -28.80
C LEU A 259 -1.70 -7.93 -29.32
N GLY A 260 -2.68 -8.42 -30.08
CA GLY A 260 -3.83 -7.63 -30.50
C GLY A 260 -4.71 -7.25 -29.31
N GLY A 261 -5.34 -6.08 -29.37
CA GLY A 261 -6.20 -5.59 -28.29
C GLY A 261 -6.41 -4.08 -28.34
N ASP A 262 -7.34 -3.59 -27.53
CA ASP A 262 -7.46 -2.15 -27.29
C ASP A 262 -6.37 -1.66 -26.33
N ALA A 263 -6.22 -0.35 -26.21
CA ALA A 263 -5.18 0.25 -25.38
C ALA A 263 -5.33 -0.10 -23.88
N LEU A 264 -6.53 -0.45 -23.42
CA LEU A 264 -6.78 -0.78 -22.02
C LEU A 264 -6.32 -2.20 -21.70
N HIS A 265 -6.69 -3.17 -22.53
CA HIS A 265 -6.20 -4.54 -22.39
C HIS A 265 -4.67 -4.56 -22.45
N ARG A 266 -4.06 -3.84 -23.40
CA ARG A 266 -2.60 -3.73 -23.47
C ARG A 266 -1.94 -3.15 -22.21
N ARG A 267 -2.58 -2.18 -21.53
CA ARG A 267 -2.08 -1.65 -20.24
C ARG A 267 -2.16 -2.70 -19.13
N SER A 268 -3.26 -3.43 -19.07
CA SER A 268 -3.44 -4.52 -18.09
C SER A 268 -2.41 -5.62 -18.30
N ASP A 269 -2.25 -6.07 -19.55
CA ASP A 269 -1.30 -7.12 -19.93
C ASP A 269 0.14 -6.70 -19.64
N ALA A 270 0.49 -5.44 -19.92
CA ALA A 270 1.81 -4.91 -19.61
C ALA A 270 2.13 -5.00 -18.10
N ILE A 271 1.17 -4.64 -17.24
CA ILE A 271 1.33 -4.72 -15.79
C ILE A 271 1.48 -6.17 -15.34
N GLU A 272 0.62 -7.07 -15.82
CA GLU A 272 0.64 -8.49 -15.44
C GLU A 272 1.96 -9.17 -15.87
N LEU A 273 2.42 -8.89 -17.08
CA LEU A 273 3.69 -9.40 -17.59
C LEU A 273 4.88 -8.85 -16.81
N ALA A 274 4.91 -7.55 -16.49
CA ALA A 274 5.96 -6.96 -15.68
C ALA A 274 6.01 -7.57 -14.27
N GLU A 275 4.85 -7.74 -13.62
CA GLU A 275 4.77 -8.38 -12.29
C GLU A 275 5.36 -9.78 -12.30
N ARG A 276 5.04 -10.59 -13.32
CA ARG A 276 5.55 -11.95 -13.46
C ARG A 276 7.04 -11.99 -13.77
N LEU A 277 7.50 -11.20 -14.74
CA LEU A 277 8.89 -11.22 -15.22
C LEU A 277 9.87 -10.62 -14.19
N LEU A 278 9.43 -9.66 -13.37
CA LEU A 278 10.22 -9.18 -12.24
C LEU A 278 10.47 -10.30 -11.21
N LEU A 279 9.45 -11.10 -10.90
CA LEU A 279 9.61 -12.25 -9.99
C LEU A 279 10.59 -13.28 -10.57
N ASP A 280 10.49 -13.60 -11.86
CA ASP A 280 11.39 -14.53 -12.55
C ASP A 280 12.85 -14.03 -12.56
N SER A 281 13.05 -12.71 -12.66
CA SER A 281 14.37 -12.06 -12.58
C SER A 281 14.85 -11.81 -11.14
N ARG A 282 14.12 -12.30 -10.12
CA ARG A 282 14.41 -12.12 -8.68
C ARG A 282 14.44 -10.65 -8.24
N LEU A 283 13.78 -9.77 -8.99
CA LEU A 283 13.57 -8.38 -8.62
C LEU A 283 12.21 -8.23 -7.93
N SER A 284 12.21 -7.72 -6.71
CA SER A 284 10.94 -7.34 -6.07
C SER A 284 10.38 -6.07 -6.70
N PRO A 285 9.05 -5.87 -6.75
CA PRO A 285 8.45 -4.62 -7.22
C PRO A 285 8.95 -3.37 -6.48
N ALA A 286 9.32 -3.49 -5.20
CA ALA A 286 9.90 -2.39 -4.43
C ALA A 286 11.30 -2.02 -4.92
N ARG A 287 12.13 -3.03 -5.24
CA ARG A 287 13.48 -2.84 -5.78
C ARG A 287 13.45 -2.24 -7.19
N TYR A 288 12.51 -2.70 -8.02
CA TYR A 288 12.22 -2.10 -9.33
C TYR A 288 11.86 -0.61 -9.23
N ARG A 289 10.93 -0.24 -8.32
CA ARG A 289 10.54 1.17 -8.13
C ARG A 289 11.70 2.04 -7.65
N GLY A 290 12.43 1.60 -6.63
CA GLY A 290 13.60 2.34 -6.14
C GLY A 290 14.68 2.51 -7.22
N PHE A 291 14.84 1.51 -8.10
CA PHE A 291 15.72 1.61 -9.26
C PHE A 291 15.24 2.66 -10.25
N LEU A 292 13.95 2.67 -10.61
CA LEU A 292 13.39 3.68 -11.54
C LEU A 292 13.48 5.10 -10.97
N GLU A 293 13.24 5.28 -9.68
CA GLU A 293 13.35 6.59 -9.02
C GLU A 293 14.78 7.13 -9.06
N SER A 294 15.78 6.25 -8.91
CA SER A 294 17.20 6.63 -8.82
C SER A 294 17.89 6.68 -10.18
N PHE A 295 17.49 5.79 -11.11
CA PHE A 295 18.21 5.47 -12.34
C PHE A 295 17.31 5.36 -13.57
N GLY A 296 16.04 5.80 -13.51
CA GLY A 296 15.06 5.67 -14.59
C GLY A 296 15.57 6.18 -15.95
N ASN A 297 16.40 7.23 -15.96
CA ASN A 297 17.01 7.78 -17.17
C ASN A 297 17.87 6.76 -17.95
N HIS A 298 18.42 5.73 -17.28
CA HIS A 298 19.15 4.64 -17.94
C HIS A 298 18.25 3.65 -18.67
N LEU A 299 16.94 3.75 -18.49
CA LEU A 299 15.90 2.87 -19.05
C LEU A 299 14.86 3.66 -19.86
N ALA A 300 15.18 4.90 -20.24
CA ALA A 300 14.22 5.80 -20.88
C ALA A 300 13.74 5.25 -22.23
N ASP A 301 14.65 4.70 -23.04
CA ASP A 301 14.28 4.09 -24.32
C ASP A 301 13.39 2.86 -24.12
N GLU A 302 13.66 2.02 -23.12
CA GLU A 302 12.85 0.84 -22.82
C GLU A 302 11.46 1.18 -22.27
N LEU A 303 11.35 2.23 -21.45
CA LEU A 303 10.05 2.73 -20.98
C LEU A 303 9.22 3.31 -22.12
N GLU A 304 9.84 4.08 -23.01
CA GLU A 304 9.19 4.57 -24.23
C GLU A 304 8.75 3.42 -25.15
N ALA A 305 9.53 2.34 -25.26
CA ALA A 305 9.15 1.15 -26.01
C ALA A 305 7.85 0.52 -25.46
N VAL A 306 7.71 0.43 -24.13
CA VAL A 306 6.46 -0.06 -23.51
C VAL A 306 5.30 0.90 -23.77
N HIS A 307 5.51 2.21 -23.70
CA HIS A 307 4.48 3.20 -24.03
C HIS A 307 4.02 3.09 -25.49
N ALA A 308 4.95 2.91 -26.41
CA ALA A 308 4.67 2.71 -27.82
C ALA A 308 3.89 1.41 -28.07
N ALA A 309 4.29 0.30 -27.43
CA ALA A 309 3.59 -0.98 -27.48
C ALA A 309 2.13 -0.88 -27.04
N VAL A 310 1.89 -0.18 -25.93
CA VAL A 310 0.54 0.03 -25.40
C VAL A 310 -0.31 0.94 -26.29
N ALA A 311 0.29 1.96 -26.90
CA ALA A 311 -0.39 2.86 -27.82
C ALA A 311 -0.89 2.11 -29.07
N GLY A 312 -0.11 1.16 -29.58
CA GLY A 312 -0.55 0.20 -30.58
C GLY A 312 0.56 -0.36 -31.46
N PRO A 313 0.22 -1.29 -32.36
CA PRO A 313 1.21 -1.98 -33.19
C PRO A 313 1.97 -1.01 -34.09
N ASP A 314 1.29 0.01 -34.63
CA ASP A 314 1.89 1.03 -35.48
C ASP A 314 2.91 1.90 -34.72
N ALA A 315 2.57 2.31 -33.50
CA ALA A 315 3.46 3.09 -32.64
C ALA A 315 4.67 2.26 -32.18
N SER A 316 4.43 1.00 -31.82
CA SER A 316 5.49 0.03 -31.50
C SER A 316 6.45 -0.19 -32.66
N PHE A 317 5.92 -0.34 -33.88
CA PHE A 317 6.72 -0.50 -35.09
C PHE A 317 7.54 0.75 -35.42
N ALA A 318 6.93 1.94 -35.33
CA ALA A 318 7.62 3.22 -35.52
C ALA A 318 8.78 3.40 -34.52
N HIS A 319 8.53 3.12 -33.24
CA HIS A 319 9.56 3.20 -32.21
C HIS A 319 10.73 2.24 -32.48
N ARG A 320 10.45 0.99 -32.90
CA ARG A 320 11.50 0.01 -33.26
C ARG A 320 12.36 0.47 -34.44
N LEU A 321 11.77 1.11 -35.44
CA LEU A 321 12.51 1.69 -36.57
C LEU A 321 13.42 2.84 -36.13
N GLU A 322 12.93 3.74 -35.28
CA GLU A 322 13.73 4.85 -34.74
C GLU A 322 14.90 4.36 -33.88
N SER A 323 14.67 3.35 -33.03
CA SER A 323 15.71 2.76 -32.19
C SER A 323 16.77 2.00 -33.00
N ALA A 324 16.37 1.33 -34.09
CA ALA A 324 17.31 0.70 -35.02
C ALA A 324 18.21 1.73 -35.74
N ALA A 325 17.66 2.89 -36.10
CA ALA A 325 18.40 3.97 -36.73
C ALA A 325 19.44 4.64 -35.79
N LYS A 326 19.18 4.69 -34.47
CA LYS A 326 20.11 5.22 -33.46
C LYS A 326 21.33 4.31 -33.20
N THR A 327 21.23 3.03 -33.58
CA THR A 327 22.26 2.01 -33.31
C THR A 327 23.25 1.84 -34.49
N THR A 328 23.01 2.53 -35.62
CA THR A 328 23.83 2.50 -36.84
C THR A 328 24.71 3.76 -36.92
#